data_AF-A0A419F661-F1
#
_entry.id   AF-A0A419F661-F1
#
_cell.length_a   1.000
_cell.length_b   1.000
_cell.length_c   1.000
_cell.angle_alpha   90.00
_cell.angle_beta   90.00
_cell.angle_gamma   90.00
#
_symmetry.space_group_name_H-M   'P 1'
#
loop_
_entity.id
_entity.type
_entity.pdbx_description
1 polymer ?
#
loop_
_entity_poly.entity_id
_entity_poly.type
_entity_poly.pdbx_seq_one_letter_code
_entity_poly.pdbx_strand_id
1 'polypeptide(L)'
;MSSLWKGWNKVFEDLNALQSRKLSEFTFVAFDAETTGLDAWAHRVVEVGAVRFDQGGLRDTYQQLVNPGCAIPQAACAIHGITDAMVAGSPALSSVLLRIIEFFGDSLLVAHNAQFDIGFFDTVFRATATPPLPNPVLCTRELARGLFPGLPNYKLVTLVRRLKIPASRHHRALADACSCAEILRKCINHKDPSWNMILRELLIFHGPLFRFGQAARTREVIEQAMNAGTSVQIEYRDADGTYTLREIIPLSIEENVRATKVIAFCHLRKENRTFRLDRIARIL
;
A
#
# COMPACT_ATOMS: atom_id res chain seq x y z
N MET A 1 -15.34 20.77 8.10
CA MET A 1 -14.96 19.77 7.07
C MET A 1 -15.36 20.34 5.72
N SER A 2 -14.39 20.75 4.90
CA SER A 2 -14.66 21.50 3.66
C SER A 2 -15.48 20.67 2.67
N SER A 3 -16.32 21.36 1.89
CA SER A 3 -17.16 20.81 0.82
C SER A 3 -16.39 19.99 -0.24
N LEU A 4 -15.06 20.08 -0.27
CA LEU A 4 -14.18 19.36 -1.20
C LEU A 4 -14.19 17.83 -1.02
N TRP A 5 -14.48 17.33 0.19
CA TRP A 5 -14.48 15.90 0.50
C TRP A 5 -15.80 15.18 0.17
N LYS A 6 -16.91 15.93 0.00
CA LYS A 6 -18.26 15.35 -0.11
C LYS A 6 -18.58 14.74 -1.48
N GLY A 7 -17.73 14.94 -2.48
CA GLY A 7 -17.90 14.41 -3.84
C GLY A 7 -16.93 13.30 -4.22
N TRP A 8 -15.95 12.97 -3.38
CA TRP A 8 -14.89 12.03 -3.71
C TRP A 8 -15.30 10.58 -3.37
N ASN A 9 -15.68 9.87 -4.44
CA ASN A 9 -15.57 8.42 -4.68
C ASN A 9 -16.53 7.41 -4.04
N LYS A 10 -17.77 7.47 -4.52
CA LYS A 10 -18.73 6.34 -4.54
C LYS A 10 -18.24 5.11 -5.34
N VAL A 11 -17.24 5.26 -6.20
CA VAL A 11 -16.78 4.20 -7.15
C VAL A 11 -16.19 2.98 -6.45
N PHE A 12 -15.63 3.13 -5.25
CA PHE A 12 -14.95 2.05 -4.53
C PHE A 12 -15.72 1.48 -3.34
N GLU A 13 -16.97 1.91 -3.14
CA GLU A 13 -17.84 1.38 -2.09
C GLU A 13 -18.31 -0.05 -2.40
N ASP A 14 -18.52 -0.38 -3.69
CA ASP A 14 -18.88 -1.73 -4.12
C ASP A 14 -17.66 -2.49 -4.67
N LEU A 15 -17.03 -3.28 -3.79
CA LEU A 15 -15.90 -4.14 -4.14
C LEU A 15 -16.27 -5.27 -5.11
N ASN A 16 -17.52 -5.70 -5.15
CA ASN A 16 -17.95 -6.77 -6.06
C ASN A 16 -18.09 -6.23 -7.47
N ALA A 17 -18.70 -5.06 -7.64
CA ALA A 17 -18.75 -4.37 -8.93
C ALA A 17 -17.34 -4.08 -9.44
N LEU A 18 -16.45 -3.57 -8.59
CA LEU A 18 -15.06 -3.30 -8.95
C LEU A 18 -14.32 -4.56 -9.44
N GLN A 19 -14.48 -5.68 -8.74
CA GLN A 19 -13.80 -6.93 -9.07
C GLN A 19 -14.28 -7.56 -10.39
N SER A 20 -15.48 -7.23 -10.85
CA SER A 20 -16.06 -7.75 -12.08
C SER A 20 -15.69 -6.94 -13.34
N ARG A 21 -15.02 -5.78 -13.18
CA ARG A 21 -14.57 -4.95 -14.30
C ARG A 21 -13.31 -5.53 -14.96
N LYS A 22 -13.18 -5.32 -16.28
CA LYS A 22 -12.00 -5.71 -17.05
C LYS A 22 -10.81 -4.81 -16.71
N LEU A 23 -9.60 -5.37 -16.73
CA LEU A 23 -8.37 -4.61 -16.47
C LEU A 23 -8.16 -3.47 -17.48
N SER A 24 -8.62 -3.61 -18.72
CA SER A 24 -8.58 -2.58 -19.76
C SER A 24 -9.47 -1.35 -19.47
N GLU A 25 -10.43 -1.47 -18.56
CA GLU A 25 -11.33 -0.38 -18.17
C GLU A 25 -10.77 0.46 -17.01
N PHE A 26 -9.64 0.07 -16.42
CA PHE A 26 -9.04 0.79 -15.31
C PHE A 26 -8.01 1.80 -15.79
N THR A 27 -8.06 2.98 -15.17
CA THR A 27 -6.89 3.83 -15.03
C THR A 27 -6.15 3.43 -13.75
N PHE A 28 -4.85 3.26 -13.84
CA PHE A 28 -3.98 2.92 -12.73
C PHE A 28 -3.10 4.11 -12.37
N VAL A 29 -2.77 4.22 -11.09
CA VAL A 29 -1.70 5.11 -10.63
C VAL A 29 -0.73 4.30 -9.77
N ALA A 30 0.49 4.12 -10.25
CA ALA A 30 1.56 3.60 -9.44
C ALA A 30 2.20 4.73 -8.63
N PHE A 31 2.49 4.49 -7.35
CA PHE A 31 3.14 5.46 -6.49
C PHE A 31 4.19 4.80 -5.60
N ASP A 32 5.12 5.63 -5.15
CA ASP A 32 6.24 5.27 -4.29
C ASP A 32 6.63 6.50 -3.44
N ALA A 33 7.17 6.26 -2.24
CA ALA A 33 7.69 7.29 -1.36
C ALA A 33 9.11 6.98 -0.86
N GLU A 34 9.99 7.97 -0.96
CA GLU A 34 11.27 7.94 -0.26
C GLU A 34 11.11 8.54 1.13
N THR A 35 11.84 7.99 2.11
CA THR A 35 11.59 8.28 3.53
C THR A 35 12.88 8.41 4.32
N THR A 36 12.81 9.06 5.49
CA THR A 36 13.96 9.18 6.40
C THR A 36 14.30 7.87 7.12
N GLY A 37 13.54 6.80 6.92
CA GLY A 37 13.80 5.47 7.49
C GLY A 37 12.60 4.53 7.35
N LEU A 38 12.65 3.34 7.95
CA LEU A 38 11.73 2.24 7.60
C LEU A 38 10.42 2.19 8.41
N ASP A 39 10.27 3.05 9.39
CA ASP A 39 9.13 3.04 10.32
C ASP A 39 8.31 4.31 10.19
N ALA A 40 7.08 4.18 9.68
CA ALA A 40 6.18 5.30 9.42
C ALA A 40 5.83 6.12 10.67
N TRP A 41 5.89 5.53 11.87
CA TRP A 41 5.63 6.27 13.11
C TRP A 41 6.80 7.16 13.51
N ALA A 42 8.02 6.68 13.32
CA ALA A 42 9.24 7.38 13.70
C ALA A 42 9.84 8.25 12.59
N HIS A 43 9.53 7.98 11.33
CA HIS A 43 10.16 8.60 10.16
C HIS A 43 9.18 9.43 9.33
N ARG A 44 9.68 10.13 8.33
CA ARG A 44 8.94 11.08 7.50
C ARG A 44 9.25 10.85 6.02
N VAL A 45 8.30 11.21 5.16
CA VAL A 45 8.48 11.18 3.70
C VAL A 45 9.34 12.36 3.26
N VAL A 46 10.25 12.10 2.31
CA VAL A 46 11.14 13.11 1.70
C VAL A 46 10.93 13.28 0.19
N GLU A 47 10.29 12.31 -0.47
CA GLU A 47 9.88 12.42 -1.87
C GLU A 47 8.63 11.57 -2.10
N VAL A 48 7.73 12.04 -2.94
CA VAL A 48 6.63 11.24 -3.49
C VAL A 48 6.74 11.24 -5.01
N GLY A 49 6.60 10.06 -5.60
CA GLY A 49 6.53 9.87 -7.04
C GLY A 49 5.30 9.07 -7.41
N ALA A 50 4.62 9.46 -8.48
CA ALA A 50 3.50 8.73 -9.00
C ALA A 50 3.42 8.81 -10.53
N VAL A 51 2.89 7.77 -11.15
CA VAL A 51 2.68 7.69 -12.59
C VAL A 51 1.30 7.13 -12.89
N ARG A 52 0.54 7.83 -13.73
CA ARG A 52 -0.74 7.39 -14.26
C ARG A 52 -0.53 6.58 -15.52
N PHE A 53 -1.20 5.45 -15.66
CA PHE A 53 -1.09 4.58 -16.82
C PHE A 53 -2.35 3.75 -17.04
N ASP A 54 -2.49 3.20 -18.25
CA ASP A 54 -3.54 2.27 -18.65
C ASP A 54 -2.93 1.21 -19.60
N GLN A 55 -3.77 0.38 -20.24
CA GLN A 55 -3.31 -0.62 -21.21
C GLN A 55 -2.39 -0.01 -22.30
N GLY A 56 -2.74 1.18 -22.78
CA GLY A 56 -2.05 1.87 -23.87
C GLY A 56 -0.69 2.49 -23.49
N GLY A 57 -0.38 2.67 -22.21
CA GLY A 57 0.93 3.21 -21.81
C GLY A 57 0.91 4.04 -20.55
N LEU A 58 2.06 4.63 -20.23
CA LEU A 58 2.16 5.73 -19.26
C LEU A 58 1.50 6.98 -19.85
N ARG A 59 0.81 7.76 -19.02
CA ARG A 59 0.01 8.92 -19.42
C ARG A 59 0.48 10.22 -18.81
N ASP A 60 0.79 10.20 -17.52
CA ASP A 60 1.09 11.40 -16.75
C ASP A 60 1.94 11.06 -15.53
N THR A 61 2.68 12.02 -15.00
CA THR A 61 3.56 11.84 -13.84
C THR A 61 3.41 12.94 -12.82
N TYR A 62 3.64 12.58 -11.55
CA TYR A 62 3.72 13.50 -10.44
C TYR A 62 5.00 13.20 -9.65
N GLN A 63 5.76 14.23 -9.31
CA GLN A 63 6.96 14.11 -8.50
C GLN A 63 7.10 15.33 -7.60
N GLN A 64 7.34 15.09 -6.32
CA GLN A 64 7.46 16.16 -5.34
C GLN A 64 8.47 15.78 -4.26
N LEU A 65 9.55 16.57 -4.14
CA LEU A 65 10.37 16.58 -2.93
C LEU A 65 9.58 17.20 -1.78
N VAL A 66 9.79 16.68 -0.59
CA VAL A 66 9.04 17.07 0.60
C VAL A 66 10.04 17.40 1.71
N ASN A 67 9.81 18.51 2.41
CA ASN A 67 10.55 18.80 3.63
C ASN A 67 10.01 17.93 4.77
N PRO A 68 10.80 16.99 5.33
CA PRO A 68 10.36 16.10 6.40
C PRO A 68 10.22 16.81 7.76
N GLY A 69 10.71 18.05 7.90
CA GLY A 69 10.73 18.79 9.16
C GLY A 69 11.73 18.25 10.20
N CYS A 70 12.61 17.33 9.78
CA CYS A 70 13.69 16.77 10.60
C CYS A 70 14.93 16.48 9.73
N ALA A 71 16.07 16.27 10.36
CA ALA A 71 17.30 15.91 9.63
C ALA A 71 17.14 14.53 8.95
N ILE A 72 17.56 14.43 7.69
CA ILE A 72 17.56 13.16 6.96
C ILE A 72 18.75 12.30 7.44
N PRO A 73 18.51 11.10 8.00
CA PRO A 73 19.60 10.23 8.43
C PRO A 73 20.52 9.85 7.26
N GLN A 74 21.83 9.82 7.51
CA GLN A 74 22.84 9.50 6.48
C GLN A 74 22.58 8.14 5.81
N ALA A 75 22.08 7.15 6.55
CA ALA A 75 21.73 5.84 6.00
C ALA A 75 20.60 5.91 4.97
N ALA A 76 19.58 6.76 5.16
CA ALA A 76 18.51 6.98 4.19
C ALA A 76 19.04 7.75 2.98
N CYS A 77 19.78 8.84 3.23
CA CYS A 77 20.44 9.62 2.17
C CYS A 77 21.36 8.76 1.30
N ALA A 78 22.06 7.77 1.87
CA ALA A 78 22.92 6.86 1.11
C ALA A 78 22.15 5.94 0.14
N ILE A 79 20.85 5.72 0.38
CA ILE A 79 19.98 4.90 -0.46
C ILE A 79 19.41 5.75 -1.60
N HIS A 80 18.66 6.80 -1.26
CA HIS A 80 17.90 7.60 -2.24
C HIS A 80 18.62 8.86 -2.75
N GLY A 81 19.74 9.24 -2.11
CA GLY A 81 20.55 10.39 -2.53
C GLY A 81 19.89 11.76 -2.31
N ILE A 82 18.89 11.85 -1.44
CA ILE A 82 18.20 13.11 -1.12
C ILE A 82 18.81 13.68 0.15
N THR A 83 19.33 14.90 0.07
CA THR A 83 20.00 15.59 1.16
C THR A 83 19.08 16.64 1.81
N ASP A 84 19.40 17.06 3.03
CA ASP A 84 18.66 18.15 3.69
C ASP A 84 18.62 19.43 2.83
N ALA A 85 19.71 19.72 2.12
CA ALA A 85 19.79 20.87 1.22
C ALA A 85 18.79 20.80 0.05
N MET A 86 18.49 19.61 -0.46
CA MET A 86 17.52 19.43 -1.56
C MET A 86 16.08 19.70 -1.10
N VAL A 87 15.76 19.39 0.17
CA VAL A 87 14.40 19.49 0.70
C VAL A 87 14.14 20.75 1.52
N ALA A 88 15.16 21.55 1.84
CA ALA A 88 15.04 22.73 2.71
C ALA A 88 13.94 23.71 2.27
N GLY A 89 13.82 23.97 0.96
CA GLY A 89 12.78 24.84 0.39
C GLY A 89 11.52 24.11 -0.09
N SER A 90 11.44 22.79 0.09
CA SER A 90 10.30 21.99 -0.36
C SER A 90 9.10 22.11 0.61
N PRO A 91 7.87 21.94 0.12
CA PRO A 91 6.69 21.93 0.99
C PRO A 91 6.68 20.72 1.93
N ALA A 92 5.97 20.83 3.06
CA ALA A 92 5.65 19.67 3.89
C ALA A 92 4.64 18.74 3.17
N LEU A 93 4.61 17.45 3.52
CA LEU A 93 3.72 16.47 2.88
C LEU A 93 2.24 16.88 3.01
N SER A 94 1.85 17.39 4.17
CA SER A 94 0.49 17.89 4.44
C SER A 94 0.06 18.98 3.45
N SER A 95 0.98 19.85 3.02
CA SER A 95 0.70 20.95 2.09
C SER A 95 0.54 20.51 0.63
N VAL A 96 1.02 19.32 0.28
CA VAL A 96 0.88 18.75 -1.07
C VAL A 96 -0.13 17.61 -1.13
N LEU A 97 -0.71 17.23 0.01
CA LEU A 97 -1.59 16.09 0.13
C LEU A 97 -2.80 16.18 -0.82
N LEU A 98 -3.44 17.34 -0.91
CA LEU A 98 -4.57 17.55 -1.83
C LEU A 98 -4.16 17.32 -3.30
N ARG A 99 -2.98 17.78 -3.72
CA ARG A 99 -2.48 17.57 -5.08
C ARG A 99 -2.19 16.10 -5.38
N ILE A 100 -1.67 15.37 -4.39
CA ILE A 100 -1.46 13.91 -4.51
C ILE A 100 -2.79 13.19 -4.65
N ILE A 101 -3.78 13.57 -3.83
CA ILE A 101 -5.13 13.01 -3.86
C ILE A 101 -5.78 13.30 -5.22
N GLU A 102 -5.73 14.54 -5.70
CA GLU A 102 -6.16 14.96 -7.04
C GLU A 102 -5.51 14.12 -8.14
N PHE A 103 -4.21 13.85 -8.05
CA PHE A 103 -3.52 13.01 -9.01
C PHE A 103 -3.97 11.54 -8.95
N PHE A 104 -4.22 11.00 -7.77
CA PHE A 104 -4.73 9.64 -7.60
C PHE A 104 -6.14 9.48 -8.17
N GLY A 105 -7.03 10.46 -7.90
CA GLY A 105 -8.40 10.48 -8.40
C GLY A 105 -9.12 9.15 -8.18
N ASP A 106 -9.76 8.65 -9.25
CA ASP A 106 -10.58 7.42 -9.21
C ASP A 106 -9.79 6.19 -9.70
N SER A 107 -8.46 6.28 -9.64
CA SER A 107 -7.58 5.24 -10.17
C SER A 107 -7.49 4.05 -9.23
N LEU A 108 -7.28 2.86 -9.80
CA LEU A 108 -6.81 1.71 -9.03
C LEU A 108 -5.32 1.93 -8.73
N LEU A 109 -4.99 2.10 -7.45
CA LEU A 109 -3.63 2.44 -7.07
C LEU A 109 -2.73 1.21 -7.07
N VAL A 110 -1.44 1.44 -7.26
CA VAL A 110 -0.43 0.40 -7.37
C VAL A 110 0.80 0.83 -6.59
N ALA A 111 1.33 -0.05 -5.75
CA ALA A 111 2.59 0.20 -5.04
C ALA A 111 3.40 -1.09 -4.96
N HIS A 112 4.71 -0.98 -4.78
CA HIS A 112 5.56 -2.14 -4.56
C HIS A 112 5.80 -2.28 -3.07
N ASN A 113 5.42 -3.43 -2.46
CA ASN A 113 5.37 -3.54 -1.00
C ASN A 113 4.40 -2.53 -0.35
N ALA A 114 3.23 -2.36 -0.95
CA ALA A 114 2.23 -1.30 -0.70
C ALA A 114 1.97 -0.92 0.76
N GLN A 115 2.01 -1.89 1.69
CA GLN A 115 1.83 -1.65 3.12
C GLN A 115 2.82 -0.62 3.69
N PHE A 116 4.02 -0.54 3.13
CA PHE A 116 5.04 0.44 3.50
C PHE A 116 4.56 1.87 3.19
N ASP A 117 4.29 2.16 1.92
CA ASP A 117 3.87 3.49 1.48
C ASP A 117 2.54 3.89 2.12
N ILE A 118 1.56 2.98 2.15
CA ILE A 118 0.27 3.20 2.82
C ILE A 118 0.47 3.63 4.28
N GLY A 119 1.40 2.99 5.00
CA GLY A 119 1.69 3.33 6.39
C GLY A 119 2.15 4.78 6.57
N PHE A 120 3.01 5.28 5.68
CA PHE A 120 3.47 6.67 5.71
C PHE A 120 2.37 7.67 5.33
N PHE A 121 1.52 7.34 4.36
CA PHE A 121 0.37 8.19 4.03
C PHE A 121 -0.66 8.21 5.17
N ASP A 122 -0.93 7.06 5.78
CA ASP A 122 -1.86 6.92 6.90
C ASP A 122 -1.44 7.75 8.11
N THR A 123 -0.14 7.89 8.39
CA THR A 123 0.33 8.75 9.49
C THR A 123 0.05 10.22 9.22
N VAL A 124 0.21 10.67 7.97
CA VAL A 124 -0.13 12.04 7.57
C VAL A 124 -1.64 12.27 7.53
N PHE A 125 -2.42 11.29 7.07
CA PHE A 125 -3.88 11.37 7.12
C PHE A 125 -4.38 11.56 8.56
N ARG A 126 -3.87 10.76 9.52
CA ARG A 126 -4.18 10.94 10.94
C ARG A 126 -3.75 12.31 11.46
N ALA A 127 -2.52 12.72 11.20
CA ALA A 127 -1.98 13.99 11.70
C ALA A 127 -2.73 15.23 11.18
N THR A 128 -3.34 15.12 10.00
CA THR A 128 -4.10 16.22 9.37
C THR A 128 -5.62 16.09 9.54
N ALA A 129 -6.09 15.08 10.30
CA ALA A 129 -7.51 14.73 10.40
C ALA A 129 -8.19 14.54 9.02
N THR A 130 -7.40 14.06 8.05
CA THR A 130 -7.82 13.76 6.70
C THR A 130 -8.35 12.33 6.64
N PRO A 131 -9.56 12.08 6.08
CA PRO A 131 -10.06 10.73 5.91
C PRO A 131 -9.12 9.87 5.04
N PRO A 132 -8.92 8.57 5.38
CA PRO A 132 -8.16 7.66 4.53
C PRO A 132 -8.78 7.55 3.14
N LEU A 133 -7.95 7.36 2.11
CA LEU A 133 -8.44 7.26 0.74
C LEU A 133 -9.24 5.96 0.52
N PRO A 134 -10.35 6.02 -0.23
CA PRO A 134 -11.17 4.85 -0.52
C PRO A 134 -10.51 3.92 -1.55
N ASN A 135 -9.52 4.43 -2.30
CA ASN A 135 -8.87 3.71 -3.38
C ASN A 135 -8.28 2.36 -2.91
N PRO A 136 -8.55 1.27 -3.64
CA PRO A 136 -7.81 0.03 -3.47
C PRO A 136 -6.37 0.19 -3.92
N VAL A 137 -5.48 -0.58 -3.30
CA VAL A 137 -4.08 -0.65 -3.71
C VAL A 137 -3.70 -2.10 -4.08
N LEU A 138 -3.23 -2.26 -5.31
CA LEU A 138 -2.53 -3.47 -5.78
C LEU A 138 -1.06 -3.40 -5.38
N CYS A 139 -0.54 -4.51 -4.86
CA CYS A 139 0.84 -4.70 -4.49
C CYS A 139 1.57 -5.57 -5.53
N THR A 140 2.46 -4.96 -6.32
CA THR A 140 3.18 -5.70 -7.37
C THR A 140 4.09 -6.79 -6.81
N ARG A 141 4.57 -6.63 -5.57
CA ARG A 141 5.33 -7.66 -4.85
C ARG A 141 4.51 -8.92 -4.59
N GLU A 142 3.25 -8.79 -4.21
CA GLU A 142 2.37 -9.94 -3.93
C GLU A 142 1.92 -10.59 -5.24
N LEU A 143 1.51 -9.77 -6.23
CA LEU A 143 1.15 -10.27 -7.54
C LEU A 143 2.30 -11.06 -8.19
N ALA A 144 3.53 -10.53 -8.15
CA ALA A 144 4.69 -11.23 -8.68
C ALA A 144 5.00 -12.53 -7.93
N ARG A 145 4.74 -12.60 -6.61
CA ARG A 145 4.93 -13.83 -5.82
C ARG A 145 3.95 -14.93 -6.25
N GLY A 146 2.69 -14.58 -6.49
CA GLY A 146 1.70 -15.54 -6.99
C GLY A 146 1.95 -15.97 -8.43
N LEU A 147 2.43 -15.06 -9.29
CA LEU A 147 2.66 -15.34 -10.71
C LEU A 147 3.99 -16.03 -11.01
N PHE A 148 5.04 -15.71 -10.27
CA PHE A 148 6.41 -16.15 -10.54
C PHE A 148 7.02 -16.79 -9.28
N PRO A 149 6.50 -17.93 -8.80
CA PRO A 149 7.03 -18.60 -7.61
C PRO A 149 8.48 -19.03 -7.80
N GLY A 150 9.22 -19.13 -6.69
CA GLY A 150 10.61 -19.63 -6.67
C GLY A 150 11.71 -18.59 -6.93
N LEU A 151 11.39 -17.30 -7.02
CA LEU A 151 12.42 -16.26 -7.07
C LEU A 151 13.15 -16.11 -5.73
N PRO A 152 14.47 -15.75 -5.73
CA PRO A 152 15.25 -15.63 -4.50
C PRO A 152 14.70 -14.56 -3.55
N ASN A 153 14.11 -13.51 -4.11
CA ASN A 153 13.29 -12.54 -3.41
C ASN A 153 12.43 -11.78 -4.42
N TYR A 154 11.53 -10.93 -3.92
CA TYR A 154 10.59 -10.15 -4.72
C TYR A 154 10.80 -8.64 -4.52
N LYS A 155 12.04 -8.20 -4.28
CA LYS A 155 12.38 -6.77 -4.25
C LYS A 155 12.18 -6.16 -5.64
N LEU A 156 11.86 -4.87 -5.70
CA LEU A 156 11.62 -4.15 -6.95
C LEU A 156 12.75 -4.37 -7.97
N VAL A 157 14.00 -4.15 -7.55
CA VAL A 157 15.20 -4.34 -8.40
C VAL A 157 15.32 -5.76 -8.96
N THR A 158 14.95 -6.77 -8.17
CA THR A 158 14.99 -8.17 -8.60
C THR A 158 13.95 -8.44 -9.68
N LEU A 159 12.74 -7.89 -9.52
CA LEU A 159 11.67 -8.01 -10.51
C LEU A 159 11.96 -7.21 -11.79
N VAL A 160 12.47 -5.99 -11.68
CA VAL A 160 12.91 -5.17 -12.82
C VAL A 160 13.89 -5.96 -13.70
N ARG A 161 14.92 -6.55 -13.07
CA ARG A 161 15.89 -7.39 -13.78
C ARG A 161 15.24 -8.65 -14.37
N ARG A 162 14.44 -9.37 -13.57
CA ARG A 162 13.83 -10.65 -13.97
C ARG A 162 12.84 -10.50 -15.13
N LEU A 163 12.11 -9.40 -15.17
CA LEU A 163 11.09 -9.07 -16.17
C LEU A 163 11.66 -8.25 -17.34
N LYS A 164 12.98 -8.01 -17.36
CA LYS A 164 13.69 -7.26 -18.40
C LYS A 164 13.08 -5.88 -18.64
N ILE A 165 12.73 -5.18 -17.55
CA ILE A 165 12.24 -3.81 -17.58
C ILE A 165 13.47 -2.90 -17.72
N PRO A 166 13.48 -1.92 -18.66
CA PRO A 166 14.59 -0.98 -18.81
C PRO A 166 14.91 -0.31 -17.48
N ALA A 167 16.20 -0.34 -17.11
CA ALA A 167 16.64 0.23 -15.85
C ALA A 167 16.49 1.76 -15.89
N SER A 168 15.91 2.32 -14.84
CA SER A 168 15.94 3.74 -14.51
C SER A 168 16.82 3.95 -13.27
N ARG A 169 17.03 5.19 -12.85
CA ARG A 169 17.76 5.49 -11.62
C ARG A 169 16.95 4.99 -10.41
N HIS A 170 17.33 3.83 -9.88
CA HIS A 170 16.74 3.26 -8.66
C HIS A 170 16.89 4.20 -7.46
N HIS A 171 15.95 4.11 -6.51
CA HIS A 171 15.89 4.92 -5.29
C HIS A 171 15.60 6.39 -5.55
N ARG A 172 14.68 6.63 -6.48
CA ARG A 172 13.99 7.89 -6.68
C ARG A 172 12.53 7.58 -6.84
N ALA A 173 11.67 8.28 -6.11
CA ALA A 173 10.28 7.86 -5.97
C ALA A 173 9.56 7.73 -7.33
N LEU A 174 9.75 8.69 -8.25
CA LEU A 174 9.11 8.60 -9.58
C LEU A 174 9.66 7.43 -10.43
N ALA A 175 10.97 7.17 -10.35
CA ALA A 175 11.59 6.10 -11.12
C ALA A 175 11.13 4.71 -10.63
N ASP A 176 10.99 4.56 -9.32
CA ASP A 176 10.50 3.32 -8.71
C ASP A 176 8.98 3.15 -8.90
N ALA A 177 8.19 4.23 -8.89
CA ALA A 177 6.79 4.21 -9.30
C ALA A 177 6.60 3.78 -10.77
N CYS A 178 7.42 4.30 -11.70
CA CYS A 178 7.45 3.86 -13.10
C CYS A 178 7.82 2.37 -13.23
N SER A 179 8.83 1.92 -12.48
CA SER A 179 9.21 0.50 -12.45
C SER A 179 8.06 -0.37 -11.90
N CYS A 180 7.35 0.09 -10.88
CA CYS A 180 6.18 -0.58 -10.32
C CYS A 180 5.04 -0.68 -11.35
N ALA A 181 4.73 0.39 -12.08
CA ALA A 181 3.75 0.38 -13.17
C ALA A 181 4.10 -0.66 -14.24
N GLU A 182 5.36 -0.68 -14.70
CA GLU A 182 5.83 -1.64 -15.69
C GLU A 182 5.79 -3.09 -15.19
N ILE A 183 6.09 -3.33 -13.91
CA ILE A 183 5.92 -4.67 -13.32
C ILE A 183 4.45 -5.10 -13.40
N LEU A 184 3.50 -4.23 -13.03
CA LEU A 184 2.09 -4.57 -13.14
C LEU A 184 1.70 -4.87 -14.59
N ARG A 185 2.11 -4.03 -15.54
CA ARG A 185 1.86 -4.23 -16.98
C ARG A 185 2.43 -5.57 -17.46
N LYS A 186 3.65 -5.93 -17.08
CA LYS A 186 4.28 -7.22 -17.42
C LYS A 186 3.54 -8.41 -16.80
N CYS A 187 3.08 -8.29 -15.56
CA CYS A 187 2.28 -9.31 -14.88
C CYS A 187 0.94 -9.53 -15.60
N ILE A 188 0.22 -8.45 -15.94
CA ILE A 188 -1.04 -8.52 -16.68
C ILE A 188 -0.80 -9.12 -18.07
N ASN A 189 0.15 -8.58 -18.83
CA ASN A 189 0.48 -9.08 -20.18
C ASN A 189 0.94 -10.55 -20.19
N HIS A 190 1.57 -11.02 -19.11
CA HIS A 190 1.94 -12.43 -18.99
C HIS A 190 0.71 -13.35 -18.87
N LYS A 191 -0.39 -12.88 -18.27
CA LYS A 191 -1.63 -13.64 -18.11
C LYS A 191 -2.63 -13.41 -19.22
N ASP A 192 -2.81 -12.16 -19.63
CA ASP A 192 -3.73 -11.74 -20.69
C ASP A 192 -3.21 -10.46 -21.37
N PRO A 193 -2.53 -10.57 -22.53
CA PRO A 193 -2.09 -9.42 -23.31
C PRO A 193 -3.22 -8.48 -23.77
N SER A 194 -4.46 -8.96 -23.81
CA SER A 194 -5.62 -8.16 -24.23
C SER A 194 -6.23 -7.32 -23.10
N TRP A 195 -5.80 -7.54 -21.85
CA TRP A 195 -6.32 -6.88 -20.64
C TRP A 195 -7.84 -7.05 -20.45
N ASN A 196 -8.44 -8.10 -21.04
CA ASN A 196 -9.86 -8.42 -20.90
C ASN A 196 -10.18 -9.22 -19.63
N MET A 197 -9.18 -9.83 -19.01
CA MET A 197 -9.24 -10.40 -17.67
C MET A 197 -9.92 -9.40 -16.71
N ILE A 198 -10.78 -9.90 -15.84
CA ILE A 198 -11.40 -9.07 -14.80
C ILE A 198 -10.50 -8.98 -13.57
N LEU A 199 -10.64 -7.91 -12.78
CA LEU A 199 -9.83 -7.70 -11.58
C LEU A 199 -9.87 -8.90 -10.63
N ARG A 200 -11.03 -9.55 -10.46
CA ARG A 200 -11.19 -10.74 -9.60
C ARG A 200 -10.20 -11.86 -9.94
N GLU A 201 -9.96 -12.11 -11.22
CA GLU A 201 -9.07 -13.17 -11.68
C GLU A 201 -7.60 -12.82 -11.40
N LEU A 202 -7.22 -11.54 -11.53
CA LEU A 202 -5.90 -11.06 -11.12
C LEU A 202 -5.68 -11.24 -9.61
N LEU A 203 -6.74 -11.01 -8.82
CA LEU A 203 -6.69 -11.14 -7.36
C LEU A 203 -6.48 -12.57 -6.87
N ILE A 204 -6.69 -13.59 -7.71
CA ILE A 204 -6.34 -14.98 -7.38
C ILE A 204 -4.83 -15.10 -7.11
N PHE A 205 -4.00 -14.34 -7.85
CA PHE A 205 -2.54 -14.36 -7.70
C PHE A 205 -2.03 -13.32 -6.68
N HIS A 206 -2.75 -12.22 -6.53
CA HIS A 206 -2.35 -11.12 -5.64
C HIS A 206 -2.81 -11.33 -4.19
N GLY A 207 -3.95 -11.98 -3.97
CA GLY A 207 -4.68 -11.96 -2.70
C GLY A 207 -5.52 -10.68 -2.50
N PRO A 208 -5.98 -10.41 -1.28
CA PRO A 208 -6.77 -9.24 -0.95
C PRO A 208 -6.10 -7.90 -1.34
N LEU A 209 -6.91 -6.93 -1.78
CA LEU A 209 -6.47 -5.56 -2.03
C LEU A 209 -6.12 -4.85 -0.71
N PHE A 210 -5.03 -4.08 -0.72
CA PHE A 210 -4.64 -3.24 0.41
C PHE A 210 -5.50 -1.97 0.46
N ARG A 211 -5.63 -1.38 1.65
CA ARG A 211 -6.43 -0.16 1.90
C ARG A 211 -5.71 0.81 2.83
N PHE A 212 -5.88 2.10 2.58
CA PHE A 212 -5.56 3.14 3.56
C PHE A 212 -6.48 3.04 4.78
N GLY A 213 -5.94 3.37 5.95
CA GLY A 213 -6.64 3.33 7.22
C GLY A 213 -7.03 1.93 7.69
N GLN A 214 -6.52 0.87 7.04
CA GLN A 214 -6.92 -0.50 7.35
C GLN A 214 -6.62 -0.88 8.80
N ALA A 215 -5.42 -0.57 9.30
CA ALA A 215 -5.06 -0.90 10.68
C ALA A 215 -5.95 -0.21 11.72
N ALA A 216 -6.38 1.03 11.46
CA ALA A 216 -7.30 1.77 12.34
C ALA A 216 -8.70 1.13 12.36
N ARG A 217 -9.25 0.81 11.17
CA ARG A 217 -10.54 0.11 11.06
C ARG A 217 -10.52 -1.26 11.74
N THR A 218 -9.46 -2.03 11.50
CA THR A 218 -9.27 -3.34 12.15
C THR A 218 -9.20 -3.17 13.66
N ARG A 219 -8.50 -2.15 14.17
CA ARG A 219 -8.39 -1.88 15.61
C ARG A 219 -9.77 -1.65 16.24
N GLU A 220 -10.59 -0.80 15.65
CA GLU A 220 -11.95 -0.50 16.15
C GLU A 220 -12.79 -1.78 16.30
N VAL A 221 -12.81 -2.65 15.28
CA VAL A 221 -13.57 -3.90 15.31
C VAL A 221 -13.01 -4.88 16.35
N ILE A 222 -11.67 -4.96 16.48
CA ILE A 222 -11.01 -5.79 17.48
C ILE A 222 -11.32 -5.32 18.89
N GLU A 223 -11.32 -4.01 19.14
CA GLU A 223 -11.68 -3.42 20.45
C GLU A 223 -13.16 -3.71 20.80
N GLN A 224 -14.06 -3.64 19.83
CA GLN A 224 -15.48 -4.00 20.04
C GLN A 224 -15.63 -5.47 20.43
N ALA A 225 -14.98 -6.38 19.70
CA ALA A 225 -15.03 -7.82 20.00
C ALA A 225 -14.38 -8.15 21.36
N MET A 226 -13.28 -7.49 21.69
CA MET A 226 -12.61 -7.60 22.99
C MET A 226 -13.54 -7.18 24.13
N ASN A 227 -14.21 -6.03 24.00
CA ASN A 227 -15.16 -5.53 25.00
C ASN A 227 -16.40 -6.42 25.14
N ALA A 228 -16.85 -7.04 24.05
CA ALA A 228 -17.98 -7.97 24.04
C ALA A 228 -17.60 -9.41 24.47
N GLY A 229 -16.31 -9.74 24.54
CA GLY A 229 -15.83 -11.10 24.77
C GLY A 229 -16.15 -12.07 23.63
N THR A 230 -16.32 -11.57 22.40
CA THR A 230 -16.73 -12.38 21.24
C THR A 230 -15.55 -12.78 20.36
N SER A 231 -15.71 -13.88 19.63
CA SER A 231 -14.75 -14.26 18.58
C SER A 231 -14.94 -13.42 17.33
N VAL A 232 -13.86 -13.26 16.57
CA VAL A 232 -13.86 -12.65 15.23
C VAL A 232 -13.11 -13.56 14.26
N GLN A 233 -13.64 -13.67 13.04
CA GLN A 233 -12.94 -14.33 11.95
C GLN A 233 -12.07 -13.32 11.21
N ILE A 234 -10.80 -13.65 11.03
CA ILE A 234 -9.83 -12.80 10.34
C ILE A 234 -9.14 -13.58 9.22
N GLU A 235 -8.90 -12.90 8.11
CA GLU A 235 -7.97 -13.33 7.08
C GLU A 235 -6.59 -12.72 7.40
N TYR A 236 -5.69 -13.54 7.94
CA TYR A 236 -4.39 -13.09 8.42
C TYR A 236 -3.27 -13.45 7.46
N ARG A 237 -2.43 -12.47 7.13
CA ARG A 237 -1.23 -12.62 6.31
C ARG A 237 0.00 -12.87 7.20
N ASP A 238 0.68 -13.99 7.01
CA ASP A 238 1.91 -14.27 7.75
C ASP A 238 3.13 -13.52 7.18
N ALA A 239 4.34 -13.81 7.71
CA ALA A 239 5.57 -13.13 7.29
C ALA A 239 6.02 -13.52 5.87
N ASP A 240 5.64 -14.72 5.42
CA ASP A 240 5.96 -15.25 4.10
C ASP A 240 4.94 -14.78 3.05
N GLY A 241 3.85 -14.17 3.52
CA GLY A 241 2.76 -13.59 2.73
C GLY A 241 1.65 -14.58 2.42
N THR A 242 1.59 -15.71 3.12
CA THR A 242 0.49 -16.65 3.00
C THR A 242 -0.71 -16.11 3.78
N TYR A 243 -1.88 -16.12 3.14
CA TYR A 243 -3.14 -15.76 3.78
C TYR A 243 -3.78 -16.98 4.39
N THR A 244 -4.29 -16.80 5.60
CA THR A 244 -4.91 -17.89 6.35
C THR A 244 -6.08 -17.40 7.17
N LEU A 245 -7.16 -18.17 7.18
CA LEU A 245 -8.32 -17.88 8.04
C LEU A 245 -8.01 -18.25 9.49
N ARG A 246 -8.41 -17.39 10.42
CA ARG A 246 -8.27 -17.58 11.85
C ARG A 246 -9.54 -17.11 12.55
N GLU A 247 -10.06 -17.92 13.45
CA GLU A 247 -11.00 -17.45 14.46
C GLU A 247 -10.21 -17.13 15.73
N ILE A 248 -10.34 -15.89 16.20
CA ILE A 248 -9.62 -15.40 17.38
C ILE A 248 -10.57 -14.75 18.38
N ILE A 249 -10.27 -14.87 19.67
CA ILE A 249 -10.91 -14.08 20.75
C ILE A 249 -9.89 -13.05 21.22
N PRO A 250 -10.05 -11.75 20.88
CA PRO A 250 -9.14 -10.70 21.32
C PRO A 250 -9.10 -10.57 22.84
N LEU A 251 -7.90 -10.44 23.40
CA LEU A 251 -7.67 -10.34 24.86
C LEU A 251 -7.08 -8.99 25.24
N SER A 252 -6.10 -8.51 24.48
CA SER A 252 -5.49 -7.19 24.69
C SER A 252 -4.89 -6.66 23.40
N ILE A 253 -4.70 -5.34 23.34
CA ILE A 253 -3.95 -4.67 22.29
C ILE A 253 -2.68 -4.10 22.90
N GLU A 254 -1.55 -4.44 22.30
CA GLU A 254 -0.25 -3.89 22.64
C GLU A 254 0.22 -2.97 21.52
N GLU A 255 0.58 -1.76 21.89
CA GLU A 255 1.14 -0.78 20.96
C GLU A 255 2.59 -0.51 21.33
N ASN A 256 3.49 -0.72 20.37
CA ASN A 256 4.86 -0.25 20.47
C ASN A 256 5.20 0.54 19.22
N VAL A 257 6.36 1.20 19.26
CA VAL A 257 6.87 2.06 18.19
C VAL A 257 6.82 1.37 16.81
N ARG A 258 7.02 0.05 16.75
CA ARG A 258 7.16 -0.69 15.49
C ARG A 258 5.85 -1.24 14.93
N ALA A 259 4.86 -1.53 15.77
CA ALA A 259 3.59 -2.12 15.36
C ALA A 259 2.57 -2.14 16.50
N THR A 260 1.30 -1.98 16.12
CA THR A 260 0.15 -2.34 16.95
C THR A 260 -0.18 -3.82 16.76
N LYS A 261 -0.29 -4.56 17.86
CA LYS A 261 -0.53 -6.00 17.90
C LYS A 261 -1.73 -6.32 18.77
N VAL A 262 -2.49 -7.35 18.39
CA VAL A 262 -3.52 -7.95 19.23
C VAL A 262 -2.99 -9.27 19.80
N ILE A 263 -3.10 -9.43 21.12
CA ILE A 263 -2.98 -10.73 21.79
C ILE A 263 -4.37 -11.33 21.81
N ALA A 264 -4.50 -12.54 21.28
CA ALA A 264 -5.79 -13.21 21.16
C ALA A 264 -5.65 -14.72 21.34
N PHE A 265 -6.67 -15.37 21.89
CA PHE A 265 -6.76 -16.83 21.87
C PHE A 265 -7.09 -17.28 20.43
N CYS A 266 -6.26 -18.14 19.85
CA CYS A 266 -6.41 -18.60 18.47
C CYS A 266 -7.04 -20.00 18.44
N HIS A 267 -8.25 -20.13 17.90
CA HIS A 267 -8.98 -21.41 17.89
C HIS A 267 -8.28 -22.49 17.07
N LEU A 268 -7.56 -22.10 16.02
CA LEU A 268 -6.79 -23.04 15.18
C LEU A 268 -5.57 -23.61 15.90
N ARG A 269 -4.90 -22.81 16.73
CA ARG A 269 -3.67 -23.22 17.42
C ARG A 269 -3.90 -23.65 18.88
N LYS A 270 -5.10 -23.39 19.42
CA LYS A 270 -5.50 -23.68 20.81
C LYS A 270 -4.58 -23.03 21.84
N GLU A 271 -4.03 -21.86 21.52
CA GLU A 271 -3.13 -21.10 22.40
C GLU A 271 -3.28 -19.60 22.18
N ASN A 272 -2.76 -18.81 23.12
CA ASN A 272 -2.64 -17.36 22.97
C ASN A 272 -1.57 -17.04 21.93
N ARG A 273 -1.93 -16.22 20.94
CA ARG A 273 -1.06 -15.80 19.85
C ARG A 273 -1.09 -14.28 19.72
N THR A 274 -0.04 -13.76 19.10
CA THR A 274 0.06 -12.34 18.76
C THR A 274 -0.12 -12.16 17.26
N PHE A 275 -0.99 -11.23 16.87
CA PHE A 275 -1.27 -10.88 15.47
C PHE A 275 -0.99 -9.39 15.28
N ARG A 276 -0.29 -9.02 14.21
CA ARG A 276 -0.13 -7.59 13.88
C ARG A 276 -1.40 -7.08 13.19
N LEU A 277 -1.93 -5.95 13.64
CA LEU A 277 -3.15 -5.36 13.09
C LEU A 277 -3.02 -5.03 11.61
N ASP A 278 -1.84 -4.56 11.20
CA ASP A 278 -1.51 -4.23 9.81
C ASP A 278 -1.40 -5.47 8.88
N ARG A 279 -1.43 -6.69 9.44
CA ARG A 279 -1.43 -7.96 8.67
C ARG A 279 -2.80 -8.65 8.63
N ILE A 280 -3.81 -8.08 9.29
CA ILE A 280 -5.18 -8.54 9.17
C ILE A 280 -5.76 -7.93 7.89
N ALA A 281 -5.85 -8.76 6.85
CA ALA A 281 -6.25 -8.34 5.51
C ALA A 281 -7.76 -8.12 5.42
N ARG A 282 -8.55 -8.87 6.19
CA ARG A 282 -10.01 -8.73 6.33
C ARG A 282 -10.47 -9.24 7.69
N ILE A 283 -11.57 -8.69 8.17
CA ILE A 283 -12.41 -9.28 9.22
C ILE A 283 -13.69 -9.75 8.51
N LEU A 284 -14.13 -10.97 8.82
CA LEU A 284 -15.26 -11.65 8.17
C LEU A 284 -16.47 -11.74 9.10
#